data_AF-A0A816LLT9-F1
#
_entry.id   AF-A0A816LLT9-F1
#
_cell.length_a   1.000
_cell.length_b   1.000
_cell.length_c   1.000
_cell.angle_alpha   90.00
_cell.angle_beta   90.00
_cell.angle_gamma   90.00
#
_symmetry.space_group_name_H-M   'P 1'
#
loop_
_entity.id
_entity.type
_entity.pdbx_description
1 polymer ?
#
loop_
_entity_poly.entity_id
_entity_poly.type
_entity_poly.pdbx_seq_one_letter_code
_entity_poly.pdbx_strand_id
1 'polypeptide(L)'
;MNGSESVELSSHFRAMFKATIILSQQHNIRIEEQPITWQTVDTGGKSMNTLVITCQAVSDSNVVGIVDPTSSSETPFIADFGEKLGIPVVSYAATDPGLSDRNAYPAFQRTVPSDCASALAVVKLSTRFNWTSCIIIYQNDAYGSDGAKVITDALIHNDLTVANTLVFDIETLRMRDNLKYDLTTN
;
A
#
# COMPACT_ATOMS: atom_id res chain seq x y z
N MET A 1 -12.34 21.22 27.71
CA MET A 1 -12.73 20.70 26.38
C MET A 1 -11.51 20.79 25.48
N ASN A 2 -10.68 19.74 25.45
CA ASN A 2 -9.57 19.61 24.49
C ASN A 2 -9.88 18.36 23.67
N GLY A 3 -10.62 18.54 22.57
CA GLY A 3 -10.76 17.50 21.56
C GLY A 3 -9.48 17.49 20.74
N SER A 4 -8.68 16.44 20.85
CA SER A 4 -7.76 16.07 19.79
C SER A 4 -8.58 15.92 18.52
N GLU A 5 -8.30 16.71 17.48
CA GLU A 5 -8.90 16.51 16.17
C GLU A 5 -8.55 15.09 15.69
N SER A 6 -9.50 14.18 15.83
CA SER A 6 -9.47 12.90 15.14
C SER A 6 -9.54 13.20 13.66
N VAL A 7 -8.49 12.89 12.90
CA VAL A 7 -8.55 12.89 11.44
C VAL A 7 -9.72 11.98 11.05
N GLU A 8 -10.69 12.51 10.32
CA GLU A 8 -11.88 11.73 9.95
C GLU A 8 -11.43 10.59 9.02
N LEU A 9 -11.57 9.35 9.48
CA LEU A 9 -11.26 8.15 8.71
C LEU A 9 -11.92 8.22 7.32
N SER A 10 -11.18 7.82 6.28
CA SER A 10 -11.67 7.92 4.90
C SER A 10 -13.02 7.20 4.73
N SER A 11 -13.86 7.73 3.83
CA SER A 11 -15.16 7.09 3.52
C SER A 11 -14.98 5.65 3.04
N HIS A 12 -13.89 5.36 2.34
CA HIS A 12 -13.53 4.03 1.88
C HIS A 12 -13.22 3.09 3.05
N PHE A 13 -12.34 3.49 3.99
CA PHE A 13 -12.04 2.71 5.20
C PHE A 13 -13.31 2.41 6.00
N ARG A 14 -14.14 3.44 6.24
CA ARG A 14 -15.38 3.28 7.00
C ARG A 14 -16.35 2.30 6.34
N ALA A 15 -16.43 2.30 5.01
CA ALA A 15 -17.26 1.36 4.26
C ALA A 15 -16.72 -0.07 4.40
N MET A 16 -15.42 -0.25 4.22
CA MET A 16 -14.78 -1.56 4.31
C MET A 16 -14.84 -2.14 5.72
N PHE A 17 -14.56 -1.34 6.75
CA PHE A 17 -14.67 -1.78 8.14
C PHE A 17 -16.09 -2.21 8.51
N LYS A 18 -17.12 -1.46 8.06
CA LYS A 18 -18.52 -1.87 8.24
C LYS A 18 -18.83 -3.18 7.52
N ALA A 19 -18.36 -3.34 6.29
CA ALA A 19 -18.54 -4.58 5.53
C ALA A 19 -17.90 -5.77 6.26
N THR A 20 -16.69 -5.60 6.80
CA THR A 20 -15.99 -6.61 7.60
C THR A 20 -16.81 -7.04 8.82
N ILE A 21 -17.35 -6.10 9.60
CA ILE A 21 -18.21 -6.44 10.76
C ILE A 21 -19.46 -7.20 10.31
N ILE A 22 -20.16 -6.70 9.28
CA ILE A 22 -21.40 -7.32 8.79
C ILE A 22 -21.14 -8.74 8.31
N LEU A 23 -20.11 -8.93 7.48
CA LEU A 23 -19.75 -10.26 6.96
C LEU A 23 -19.28 -11.20 8.06
N SER A 24 -18.51 -10.71 9.03
CA SER A 24 -18.09 -11.48 10.20
C SER A 24 -19.28 -12.01 10.99
N GLN A 25 -20.31 -11.19 11.18
CA GLN A 25 -21.54 -11.58 11.89
C GLN A 25 -22.40 -12.52 11.05
N GLN A 26 -22.60 -12.21 9.77
CA GLN A 26 -23.40 -13.01 8.84
C GLN A 26 -22.83 -14.42 8.67
N HIS A 27 -21.50 -14.55 8.59
CA HIS A 27 -20.81 -15.82 8.45
C HIS A 27 -20.43 -16.45 9.79
N ASN A 28 -20.79 -15.82 10.91
CA ASN A 28 -20.52 -16.31 12.27
C ASN A 28 -19.04 -16.72 12.46
N ILE A 29 -18.13 -15.83 12.04
CA ILE A 29 -16.68 -16.09 12.12
C ILE A 29 -16.27 -16.20 13.59
N ARG A 30 -15.57 -17.29 13.91
CA ARG A 30 -15.11 -17.64 15.26
C ARG A 30 -13.68 -18.15 15.23
N ILE A 31 -12.96 -17.89 16.33
CA ILE A 31 -11.66 -18.47 16.62
C ILE A 31 -11.79 -19.15 17.98
N GLU A 32 -11.43 -20.43 18.07
CA GLU A 32 -11.59 -21.25 19.28
C GLU A 32 -13.00 -21.17 19.88
N GLU A 33 -14.03 -21.25 19.03
CA GLU A 33 -15.46 -21.12 19.37
C GLU A 33 -15.89 -19.74 19.92
N GLN A 34 -14.96 -18.79 20.04
CA GLN A 34 -15.26 -17.41 20.44
C GLN A 34 -15.56 -16.53 19.22
N PRO A 35 -16.62 -15.70 19.25
CA PRO A 35 -16.82 -14.66 18.24
C PRO A 35 -15.64 -13.70 18.20
N ILE A 36 -15.21 -13.32 17.00
CA ILE A 36 -14.16 -12.30 16.86
C ILE A 36 -14.75 -10.90 17.07
N THR A 37 -13.98 -10.04 17.74
CA THR A 37 -14.26 -8.61 17.89
C THR A 37 -13.27 -7.81 17.07
N TRP A 38 -13.62 -6.56 16.77
CA TRP A 38 -12.85 -5.70 15.89
C TRP A 38 -12.44 -4.43 16.61
N GLN A 39 -11.17 -4.05 16.45
CA GLN A 39 -10.63 -2.76 16.91
C GLN A 39 -10.08 -2.02 15.69
N THR A 40 -10.35 -0.72 15.61
CA THR A 40 -9.75 0.16 14.61
C THR A 40 -8.68 1.02 15.22
N VAL A 41 -7.64 1.27 14.45
CA VAL A 41 -6.52 2.08 14.88
C VAL A 41 -6.11 2.98 13.72
N ASP A 42 -5.95 4.28 13.98
CA ASP A 42 -5.47 5.24 13.00
C ASP A 42 -3.97 5.47 13.19
N THR A 43 -3.19 5.14 12.16
CA THR A 43 -1.72 5.26 12.14
C THR A 43 -1.24 6.65 11.72
N GLY A 44 -2.14 7.49 11.18
CA GLY A 44 -1.84 8.83 10.69
C GLY A 44 -0.99 8.87 9.41
N GLY A 45 -0.80 7.74 8.73
CA GLY A 45 -0.10 7.68 7.43
C GLY A 45 1.42 7.87 7.52
N LYS A 46 2.04 7.65 8.68
CA LYS A 46 3.48 7.87 8.91
C LYS A 46 4.16 6.64 9.49
N SER A 47 5.16 6.11 8.80
CA SER A 47 5.82 4.83 9.11
C SER A 47 6.26 4.66 10.57
N MET A 48 6.87 5.67 11.19
CA MET A 48 7.29 5.58 12.60
C MET A 48 6.10 5.52 13.57
N ASN A 49 5.03 6.27 13.29
CA ASN A 49 3.81 6.23 14.09
C ASN A 49 3.11 4.88 13.91
N THR A 50 3.10 4.33 12.68
CA THR A 50 2.51 3.04 12.36
C THR A 50 2.98 1.94 13.31
N LEU A 51 4.29 1.79 13.50
CA LEU A 51 4.84 0.74 14.35
C LEU A 51 4.50 0.93 15.83
N VAL A 52 4.63 2.17 16.34
CA VAL A 52 4.32 2.48 17.76
C VAL A 52 2.85 2.18 18.06
N ILE A 53 1.97 2.65 17.19
CA ILE A 53 0.52 2.52 17.35
C ILE A 53 0.07 1.07 17.18
N THR A 54 0.62 0.34 16.20
CA THR A 54 0.33 -1.09 16.00
C THR A 54 0.81 -1.91 17.19
N CYS A 55 2.01 -1.64 17.70
CA CYS A 55 2.57 -2.33 18.86
C CYS A 55 1.71 -2.13 20.11
N GLN A 56 1.24 -0.90 20.35
CA GLN A 56 0.35 -0.61 21.46
C GLN A 56 -0.97 -1.37 21.35
N ALA A 57 -1.61 -1.36 20.17
CA ALA A 57 -2.87 -2.07 19.94
C ALA A 57 -2.75 -3.59 20.13
N VAL A 58 -1.65 -4.19 19.67
CA VAL A 58 -1.36 -5.61 19.84
C VAL A 58 -0.99 -5.96 21.28
N SER A 59 -0.39 -5.04 22.03
CA SER A 59 -0.05 -5.25 23.44
C SER A 59 -1.28 -5.16 24.36
N ASP A 60 -2.24 -4.30 24.01
CA ASP A 60 -3.43 -4.03 24.83
C ASP A 60 -4.51 -5.12 24.71
N SER A 61 -4.40 -6.03 23.74
CA SER A 61 -5.43 -7.03 23.44
C SER A 61 -4.85 -8.32 22.84
N ASN A 62 -5.58 -9.44 22.95
CA ASN A 62 -5.17 -10.71 22.33
C ASN A 62 -5.48 -10.69 20.82
N VAL A 63 -4.64 -10.01 20.03
CA VAL A 63 -4.80 -9.88 18.58
C VAL A 63 -4.38 -11.18 17.89
N VAL A 64 -5.33 -11.75 17.13
CA VAL A 64 -5.16 -13.01 16.38
C VAL A 64 -4.93 -12.80 14.88
N GLY A 65 -5.03 -11.56 14.42
CA GLY A 65 -4.81 -11.17 13.03
C GLY A 65 -4.91 -9.66 12.85
N ILE A 66 -4.15 -9.13 11.90
CA ILE A 66 -4.23 -7.72 11.49
C ILE A 66 -4.89 -7.70 10.12
N VAL A 67 -6.00 -6.97 10.02
CA VAL A 67 -6.63 -6.67 8.74
C VAL A 67 -6.46 -5.20 8.43
N ASP A 68 -6.43 -4.89 7.15
CA ASP A 68 -6.55 -3.51 6.67
C ASP A 68 -5.38 -2.53 6.93
N PRO A 69 -4.11 -2.94 6.73
CA PRO A 69 -3.09 -1.97 6.35
C PRO A 69 -3.49 -1.31 5.01
N THR A 70 -4.01 -0.08 5.04
CA THR A 70 -4.53 0.58 3.83
C THR A 70 -3.43 1.19 2.96
N SER A 71 -2.40 1.78 3.58
CA SER A 71 -1.32 2.45 2.88
C SER A 71 -0.26 1.45 2.41
N SER A 72 -0.02 1.42 1.10
CA SER A 72 1.09 0.65 0.51
C SER A 72 2.44 1.02 1.13
N SER A 73 2.66 2.28 1.50
CA SER A 73 3.92 2.75 2.09
C SER A 73 4.11 2.33 3.56
N GLU A 74 3.02 2.06 4.28
CA GLU A 74 3.06 1.63 5.69
C GLU A 74 3.03 0.10 5.85
N THR A 75 2.35 -0.58 4.92
CA THR A 75 2.08 -2.01 4.99
C THR A 75 3.34 -2.88 5.16
N PRO A 76 4.49 -2.59 4.52
CA PRO A 76 5.74 -3.33 4.74
C PRO A 76 6.12 -3.43 6.23
N PHE A 77 5.96 -2.34 6.98
CA PHE A 77 6.30 -2.30 8.40
C PHE A 77 5.32 -3.14 9.24
N ILE A 78 4.03 -3.10 8.91
CA ILE A 78 3.00 -3.89 9.62
C ILE A 78 3.14 -5.37 9.28
N ALA A 79 3.45 -5.71 8.02
CA ALA A 79 3.67 -7.07 7.57
C ALA A 79 4.87 -7.72 8.28
N ASP A 80 6.02 -7.03 8.29
CA ASP A 80 7.23 -7.48 9.01
C ASP A 80 6.98 -7.58 10.52
N PHE A 81 6.26 -6.63 11.11
CA PHE A 81 5.88 -6.68 12.53
C PHE A 81 4.98 -7.89 12.85
N GLY A 82 3.92 -8.08 12.07
CA GLY A 82 2.98 -9.20 12.25
C GLY A 82 3.69 -10.54 12.11
N GLU A 83 4.55 -10.68 11.11
CA GLU A 83 5.36 -11.88 10.90
C GLU A 83 6.25 -12.23 12.09
N LYS A 84 6.96 -11.24 12.65
CA LYS A 84 7.80 -11.44 13.84
C LYS A 84 7.02 -11.91 15.06
N LEU A 85 5.72 -11.60 15.13
CA LEU A 85 4.83 -12.04 16.19
C LEU A 85 3.99 -13.28 15.81
N GLY A 86 4.13 -13.82 14.61
CA GLY A 86 3.30 -14.90 14.10
C GLY A 86 1.83 -14.51 13.88
N ILE A 87 1.55 -13.21 13.74
CA ILE A 87 0.21 -12.66 13.50
C ILE A 87 0.02 -12.48 11.98
N PRO A 88 -0.97 -13.14 11.36
CA PRO A 88 -1.23 -12.99 9.94
C PRO A 88 -1.72 -11.57 9.62
N VAL A 89 -1.27 -11.04 8.49
CA VAL A 89 -1.63 -9.69 8.02
C VAL A 89 -2.32 -9.77 6.68
N VAL A 90 -3.54 -9.23 6.56
CA VAL A 90 -4.31 -9.21 5.31
C VAL A 90 -4.70 -7.79 4.92
N SER A 91 -4.20 -7.28 3.79
CA SER A 91 -4.58 -5.96 3.27
C SER A 91 -5.59 -6.05 2.13
N TYR A 92 -6.58 -5.17 2.10
CA TYR A 92 -7.47 -5.04 0.94
C TYR A 92 -7.05 -3.93 -0.03
N ALA A 93 -6.09 -3.06 0.32
CA ALA A 93 -5.77 -1.85 -0.43
C ALA A 93 -4.29 -1.66 -0.76
N ALA A 94 -3.37 -2.38 -0.12
CA ALA A 94 -1.96 -2.26 -0.41
C ALA A 94 -1.60 -2.94 -1.74
N THR A 95 -1.30 -2.14 -2.76
CA THR A 95 -1.02 -2.58 -4.13
C THR A 95 0.47 -2.73 -4.45
N ASP A 96 1.34 -2.32 -3.52
CA ASP A 96 2.80 -2.36 -3.68
C ASP A 96 3.30 -3.70 -4.26
N PRO A 97 4.02 -3.69 -5.40
CA PRO A 97 4.67 -4.90 -5.93
C PRO A 97 5.59 -5.61 -4.93
N GLY A 98 6.35 -4.86 -4.11
CA GLY A 98 7.34 -5.39 -3.16
C GLY A 98 6.73 -6.31 -2.09
N LEU A 99 5.47 -6.07 -1.71
CA LEU A 99 4.71 -6.92 -0.78
C LEU A 99 4.41 -8.33 -1.32
N SER A 100 4.74 -8.62 -2.58
CA SER A 100 4.59 -9.96 -3.17
C SER A 100 5.77 -10.88 -2.88
N ASP A 101 6.88 -10.37 -2.33
CA ASP A 101 8.04 -11.19 -1.98
C ASP A 101 7.71 -12.11 -0.79
N ARG A 102 7.60 -13.42 -1.07
CA ARG A 102 7.28 -14.45 -0.08
C ARG A 102 8.44 -14.83 0.83
N ASN A 103 9.67 -14.41 0.49
CA ASN A 103 10.81 -14.56 1.39
C ASN A 103 10.83 -13.43 2.43
N ALA A 104 10.40 -12.22 2.03
CA ALA A 104 10.33 -11.07 2.92
C ALA A 104 9.02 -11.01 3.72
N TYR A 105 7.91 -11.48 3.15
CA TYR A 105 6.57 -11.43 3.76
C TYR A 105 5.78 -12.75 3.62
N PRO A 106 6.27 -13.90 4.11
CA PRO A 106 5.60 -15.19 4.04
C PRO A 106 4.17 -15.22 4.62
N ALA A 107 3.89 -14.46 5.69
CA ALA A 107 2.59 -14.45 6.36
C ALA A 107 1.62 -13.37 5.83
N PHE A 108 2.09 -12.46 4.97
CA PHE A 108 1.28 -11.39 4.42
C PHE A 108 0.34 -11.91 3.32
N GLN A 109 -0.89 -11.42 3.27
CA GLN A 109 -1.80 -11.66 2.17
C GLN A 109 -2.50 -10.36 1.76
N ARG A 110 -3.03 -10.34 0.54
CA ARG A 110 -3.89 -9.26 0.08
C ARG A 110 -5.00 -9.72 -0.84
N THR A 111 -6.10 -8.97 -0.85
CA THR A 111 -7.25 -9.23 -1.74
C THR A 111 -7.23 -8.38 -3.00
N VAL A 112 -6.51 -7.25 -3.00
CA VAL A 112 -6.30 -6.39 -4.19
C VAL A 112 -5.15 -6.93 -5.04
N PRO A 113 -5.22 -6.84 -6.37
CA PRO A 113 -4.08 -7.15 -7.22
C PRO A 113 -2.90 -6.22 -6.95
N SER A 114 -1.70 -6.74 -7.21
CA SER A 114 -0.46 -5.96 -7.26
C SER A 114 -0.48 -4.96 -8.42
N ASP A 115 0.24 -3.84 -8.28
CA ASP A 115 0.50 -2.92 -9.40
C ASP A 115 1.35 -3.51 -10.53
N CYS A 116 1.87 -4.73 -10.40
CA CYS A 116 2.30 -5.51 -11.56
C CYS A 116 1.20 -5.63 -12.64
N ALA A 117 -0.07 -5.75 -12.22
CA ALA A 117 -1.20 -5.78 -13.16
C ALA A 117 -1.41 -4.41 -13.84
N SER A 118 -1.24 -3.32 -13.07
CA SER A 118 -1.30 -1.94 -13.57
C SER A 118 -0.18 -1.67 -14.59
N ALA A 119 1.03 -2.17 -14.35
CA ALA A 119 2.16 -2.06 -15.28
C ALA A 119 1.86 -2.68 -16.65
N LEU A 120 1.21 -3.86 -16.67
CA LEU A 120 0.77 -4.49 -17.92
C LEU A 120 -0.31 -3.67 -18.64
N ALA A 121 -1.18 -3.00 -17.90
CA ALA A 121 -2.19 -2.10 -18.48
C ALA A 121 -1.53 -0.88 -19.13
N VAL A 122 -0.51 -0.29 -18.50
CA VAL A 122 0.28 0.83 -19.06
C VAL A 122 0.92 0.42 -20.38
N VAL A 123 1.58 -0.75 -20.45
CA VAL A 123 2.14 -1.29 -21.71
C VAL A 123 1.08 -1.39 -22.80
N LYS A 124 -0.07 -2.02 -22.48
CA LYS A 124 -1.17 -2.20 -23.45
C LYS A 124 -1.70 -0.88 -23.98
N LEU A 125 -1.83 0.12 -23.11
CA LEU A 125 -2.25 1.47 -23.51
C LEU A 125 -1.21 2.12 -24.44
N SER A 126 0.07 2.09 -24.06
CA SER A 126 1.14 2.64 -24.88
C SER A 126 1.19 2.01 -26.28
N THR A 127 1.11 0.68 -26.37
CA THR A 127 1.05 -0.01 -27.67
C THR A 127 -0.21 0.35 -28.45
N ARG A 128 -1.38 0.41 -27.78
CA ARG A 128 -2.66 0.71 -28.45
C ARG A 128 -2.71 2.10 -29.09
N PHE A 129 -2.01 3.07 -28.50
CA PHE A 129 -1.96 4.45 -28.93
C PHE A 129 -0.64 4.84 -29.64
N ASN A 130 0.24 3.87 -29.89
CA ASN A 130 1.56 4.08 -30.50
C ASN A 130 2.42 5.12 -29.75
N TRP A 131 2.31 5.16 -28.42
CA TRP A 131 3.25 5.94 -27.60
C TRP A 131 4.58 5.22 -27.54
N THR A 132 5.65 5.90 -27.91
CA THR A 132 6.99 5.30 -28.04
C THR A 132 7.90 5.62 -26.86
N SER A 133 7.57 6.65 -26.07
CA SER A 133 8.38 7.11 -24.95
C SER A 133 7.52 7.72 -23.84
N CYS A 134 7.95 7.57 -22.59
CA CYS A 134 7.34 8.23 -21.44
C CYS A 134 8.38 8.70 -20.41
N ILE A 135 7.95 9.61 -19.53
CA ILE A 135 8.65 9.94 -18.28
C ILE A 135 7.83 9.38 -17.13
N ILE A 136 8.48 8.72 -16.17
CA ILE A 136 7.83 8.19 -14.98
C ILE A 136 8.10 9.14 -13.83
N ILE A 137 7.05 9.58 -13.14
CA ILE A 137 7.14 10.36 -11.91
C ILE A 137 6.62 9.48 -10.79
N TYR A 138 7.39 9.34 -9.70
CA TYR A 138 7.01 8.49 -8.57
C TYR A 138 7.41 9.13 -7.25
N GLN A 139 6.70 8.76 -6.19
CA GLN A 139 6.98 9.23 -4.85
C GLN A 139 8.24 8.58 -4.25
N ASN A 140 8.91 9.28 -3.34
CA ASN A 140 10.17 8.88 -2.71
C ASN A 140 10.03 7.85 -1.56
N ASP A 141 9.17 6.85 -1.72
CA ASP A 141 9.01 5.74 -0.77
C ASP A 141 9.07 4.37 -1.47
N ALA A 142 8.95 3.29 -0.68
CA ALA A 142 8.99 1.92 -1.20
C ALA A 142 7.91 1.70 -2.26
N TYR A 143 6.67 2.11 -1.98
CA TYR A 143 5.55 1.95 -2.91
C TYR A 143 5.81 2.64 -4.26
N GLY A 144 6.28 3.90 -4.24
CA GLY A 144 6.60 4.65 -5.45
C GLY A 144 7.77 4.05 -6.23
N SER A 145 8.84 3.67 -5.54
CA SER A 145 10.04 3.11 -6.18
C SER A 145 9.80 1.72 -6.76
N ASP A 146 9.11 0.83 -6.04
CA ASP A 146 8.75 -0.51 -6.52
C ASP A 146 7.75 -0.42 -7.69
N GLY A 147 6.75 0.47 -7.58
CA GLY A 147 5.82 0.77 -8.68
C GLY A 147 6.51 1.28 -9.94
N ALA A 148 7.40 2.26 -9.80
CA ALA A 148 8.19 2.80 -10.92
C ALA A 148 9.07 1.73 -11.55
N LYS A 149 9.68 0.87 -10.73
CA LYS A 149 10.50 -0.25 -11.21
C LYS A 149 9.69 -1.22 -12.06
N VAL A 150 8.55 -1.73 -11.58
CA VAL A 150 7.77 -2.71 -12.35
C VAL A 150 7.19 -2.13 -13.63
N ILE A 151 6.81 -0.85 -13.64
CA ILE A 151 6.36 -0.15 -14.85
C ILE A 151 7.51 0.00 -15.84
N THR A 152 8.69 0.43 -15.37
CA THR A 152 9.89 0.59 -16.19
C THR A 152 10.28 -0.74 -16.84
N ASP A 153 10.37 -1.80 -16.04
CA ASP A 153 10.69 -3.14 -16.54
C ASP A 153 9.66 -3.60 -17.57
N ALA A 154 8.36 -3.42 -17.30
CA ALA A 154 7.30 -3.82 -18.23
C ALA A 154 7.37 -3.09 -19.57
N LEU A 155 7.66 -1.78 -19.57
CA LEU A 155 7.81 -0.97 -20.78
C LEU A 155 9.03 -1.42 -21.59
N ILE A 156 10.20 -1.56 -20.94
CA ILE A 156 11.45 -1.95 -21.60
C ILE A 156 11.33 -3.34 -22.23
N HIS A 157 10.70 -4.30 -21.53
CA HIS A 157 10.47 -5.65 -22.08
C HIS A 157 9.54 -5.67 -23.32
N ASN A 158 8.84 -4.58 -23.61
CA ASN A 158 7.93 -4.44 -24.76
C ASN A 158 8.44 -3.40 -25.76
N ASP A 159 9.77 -3.16 -25.80
CA ASP A 159 10.44 -2.24 -26.74
C ASP A 159 9.94 -0.78 -26.66
N LEU A 160 9.45 -0.36 -25.49
CA LEU A 160 9.04 1.02 -25.20
C LEU A 160 10.14 1.75 -24.42
N THR A 161 10.28 3.05 -24.66
CA THR A 161 11.34 3.86 -24.04
C THR A 161 10.86 4.55 -22.77
N VAL A 162 11.65 4.46 -21.69
CA VAL A 162 11.52 5.34 -20.54
C VAL A 162 12.60 6.42 -20.65
N ALA A 163 12.20 7.63 -21.03
CA ALA A 163 13.14 8.73 -21.29
C ALA A 163 13.77 9.27 -20.01
N ASN A 164 12.99 9.34 -18.93
CA ASN A 164 13.49 9.75 -17.62
C ASN A 164 12.61 9.18 -16.50
N THR A 165 13.16 9.15 -15.29
CA THR A 165 12.44 8.83 -14.06
C THR A 165 12.68 9.93 -13.04
N LEU A 166 11.61 10.50 -12.49
CA LEU A 166 11.65 11.66 -11.61
C LEU A 166 11.06 11.34 -10.25
N VAL A 167 11.70 11.86 -9.21
CA VAL A 167 11.29 11.62 -7.83
C VAL A 167 10.48 12.81 -7.30
N PHE A 168 9.27 12.53 -6.83
CA PHE A 168 8.46 13.43 -6.04
C PHE A 168 8.67 13.17 -4.55
N ASP A 169 9.10 14.19 -3.82
CA ASP A 169 9.33 14.10 -2.39
C ASP A 169 8.03 14.41 -1.64
N ILE A 170 7.43 13.39 -1.01
CA ILE A 170 6.11 13.48 -0.36
C ILE A 170 6.14 14.26 0.95
N GLU A 171 7.30 14.40 1.59
CA GLU A 171 7.43 15.19 2.82
C GLU A 171 7.49 16.68 2.51
N THR A 172 8.28 17.05 1.50
CA THR A 172 8.46 18.46 1.10
C THR A 172 7.45 18.92 0.04
N LEU A 173 6.69 17.99 -0.54
CA LEU A 173 5.75 18.19 -1.65
C LEU A 173 6.39 18.84 -2.88
N ARG A 174 7.62 18.40 -3.21
CA ARG A 174 8.43 18.98 -4.31
C ARG A 174 9.01 17.88 -5.18
N MET A 175 9.14 18.16 -6.48
CA MET A 175 10.00 17.35 -7.33
C MET A 175 11.45 17.56 -6.90
N ARG A 176 12.22 16.47 -6.82
CA ARG A 176 13.68 16.55 -6.63
C ARG A 176 14.38 17.10 -7.86
N ASP A 177 13.79 16.87 -9.03
CA ASP A 177 14.31 17.28 -10.33
C ASP A 177 13.42 18.34 -11.01
N ASN A 178 13.96 19.03 -12.01
CA ASN A 178 13.23 20.08 -12.71
C ASN A 178 12.48 19.54 -13.94
N LEU A 179 11.22 19.16 -13.74
CA LEU A 179 10.33 18.64 -14.80
C LEU A 179 10.27 19.53 -16.06
N LYS A 180 10.39 20.85 -15.90
CA LYS A 180 10.32 21.79 -17.04
C LYS A 180 11.54 21.66 -17.96
N TYR A 181 12.70 21.33 -17.41
CA TYR A 181 13.91 21.12 -18.19
C TYR A 181 13.77 19.89 -19.09
N ASP A 182 13.28 18.78 -18.55
CA ASP A 182 13.19 17.50 -19.25
C ASP A 182 12.13 17.46 -20.35
N LEU A 183 11.06 18.25 -20.21
CA LEU A 183 10.00 18.34 -21.22
C LEU A 183 10.34 19.26 -22.41
N THR A 184 11.41 20.06 -22.31
CA THR A 184 11.73 21.09 -23.31
C THR A 184 13.05 20.88 -24.05
N THR A 185 13.80 19.83 -23.71
CA THR A 185 15.14 19.55 -24.25
C THR A 185 15.26 18.27 -25.08
N ASN A 186 14.14 17.57 -25.35
CA ASN A 186 14.07 16.38 -26.19
C ASN A 186 13.31 16.63 -27.50
#